data_AF-A0A930U8C1-F1
#
_entry.id   AF-A0A930U8C1-F1
#
_cell.length_a   1.000
_cell.length_b   1.000
_cell.length_c   1.000
_cell.angle_alpha   90.00
_cell.angle_beta   90.00
_cell.angle_gamma   90.00
#
_symmetry.space_group_name_H-M   'P 1'
#
loop_
_entity.id
_entity.type
_entity.pdbx_description
1 polymer ?
#
loop_
_entity_poly.entity_id
_entity_poly.type
_entity_poly.pdbx_seq_one_letter_code
_entity_poly.pdbx_strand_id
1 'polypeptide(L)'
;MSKEIFEQNPSLEKVFVTSDGQAFYNENDANNYAKNLELKTVETVYNENLLEVIGEEDLSDSDKEMAEFEAAEKAKAELAQSLADFDPETTKYPEALKLFKALGLEAENEKKDTIYPLLAAAKASAQEGVNTTA
;
A
#
# COMPACT_ATOMS: atom_id res chain seq x y z
N MET A 1 -4.10 34.98 2.24
CA MET A 1 -5.46 35.22 1.72
C MET A 1 -6.45 34.13 2.13
N SER A 2 -6.01 32.96 2.59
CA SER A 2 -6.89 31.89 3.10
C SER A 2 -7.59 32.18 4.45
N LYS A 3 -7.24 33.28 5.11
CA LYS A 3 -7.81 33.66 6.42
C LYS A 3 -9.14 34.40 6.31
N GLU A 4 -9.35 35.10 5.19
CA GLU A 4 -10.50 36.00 5.02
C GLU A 4 -11.85 35.27 4.93
N ILE A 5 -11.86 34.01 4.47
CA ILE A 5 -13.07 33.20 4.35
C ILE A 5 -13.60 32.75 5.72
N PHE A 6 -12.68 32.45 6.65
CA PHE A 6 -13.01 32.10 8.03
C PHE A 6 -13.41 33.33 8.85
N GLU A 7 -12.82 34.50 8.55
CA GLU A 7 -13.23 35.76 9.18
C GLU A 7 -14.65 36.18 8.77
N GLN A 8 -15.02 35.96 7.51
CA GLN A 8 -16.38 36.24 7.02
C GLN A 8 -17.41 35.20 7.44
N ASN A 9 -16.98 33.95 7.63
CA ASN A 9 -17.85 32.84 7.99
C ASN A 9 -17.19 32.02 9.11
N PRO A 10 -17.24 32.50 10.36
CA PRO A 10 -16.55 31.87 11.49
C PRO A 10 -17.09 30.49 11.85
N SER A 11 -18.28 30.14 11.36
CA SER A 11 -18.89 28.80 11.54
C SER A 11 -18.38 27.74 10.56
N LEU A 12 -17.51 28.09 9.62
CA LEU A 12 -16.94 27.12 8.67
C LEU A 12 -15.84 26.31 9.32
N GLU A 13 -16.01 24.99 9.33
CA GLU A 13 -15.05 24.05 9.91
C GLU A 13 -13.80 23.90 9.04
N LYS A 14 -13.96 23.87 7.71
CA LYS A 14 -12.88 23.71 6.73
C LYS A 14 -13.20 24.39 5.39
N VAL A 15 -12.17 24.70 4.63
CA VAL A 15 -12.24 25.23 3.25
C VAL A 15 -11.17 24.57 2.39
N PHE A 16 -11.41 24.55 1.08
CA PHE A 16 -10.52 23.93 0.11
C PHE A 16 -9.84 25.01 -0.72
N VAL A 17 -8.53 25.12 -0.62
CA VAL A 17 -7.72 26.15 -1.29
C VAL A 17 -6.97 25.51 -2.44
N THR A 18 -7.14 26.04 -3.65
CA THR A 18 -6.40 25.58 -4.82
C THR A 18 -5.00 26.20 -4.85
N SER A 19 -4.09 25.64 -5.65
CA SER A 19 -2.70 26.12 -5.81
C SER A 19 -2.59 27.58 -6.25
N ASP A 20 -3.64 28.12 -6.88
CA ASP A 20 -3.74 29.52 -7.31
C ASP A 20 -4.10 30.48 -6.15
N GLY A 21 -4.39 29.93 -4.96
CA GLY A 21 -4.77 30.67 -3.76
C GLY A 21 -6.28 30.93 -3.65
N GLN A 22 -7.10 30.34 -4.52
CA GLN A 22 -8.56 30.50 -4.48
C GLN A 22 -9.19 29.51 -3.50
N ALA A 23 -9.95 30.01 -2.53
CA ALA A 23 -10.63 29.21 -1.51
C ALA A 23 -12.09 28.90 -1.90
N PHE A 24 -12.51 27.67 -1.63
CA PHE A 24 -13.85 27.16 -1.91
C PHE A 24 -14.45 26.49 -0.67
N TYR A 25 -15.78 26.54 -0.57
CA TYR A 25 -16.52 25.88 0.51
C TYR A 25 -16.63 24.36 0.33
N ASN A 26 -16.64 23.89 -0.92
CA ASN A 26 -16.77 22.47 -1.26
C ASN A 26 -15.53 21.96 -1.99
N GLU A 27 -15.15 20.71 -1.69
CA GLU A 27 -14.03 20.04 -2.35
C GLU A 27 -14.26 19.84 -3.84
N ASN A 28 -15.49 19.48 -4.24
CA ASN A 28 -15.83 19.25 -5.65
C ASN A 28 -15.67 20.53 -6.49
N ASP A 29 -16.03 21.69 -5.95
CA ASP A 29 -15.83 22.97 -6.62
C ASP A 29 -14.33 23.30 -6.75
N ALA A 30 -13.56 23.08 -5.68
CA ALA A 30 -12.11 23.26 -5.70
C ALA A 30 -11.41 22.31 -6.68
N ASN A 31 -11.80 21.03 -6.71
CA ASN A 31 -11.27 20.03 -7.63
C ASN A 31 -11.59 20.34 -9.08
N ASN A 32 -12.83 20.78 -9.38
CA ASN A 32 -13.19 21.18 -10.73
C ASN A 32 -12.43 22.44 -11.18
N TYR A 33 -12.14 23.35 -10.27
CA TYR A 33 -11.28 24.50 -10.56
C TYR A 33 -9.83 24.08 -10.77
N ALA A 34 -9.28 23.26 -9.88
CA ALA A 34 -7.89 22.77 -9.94
C ALA A 34 -7.58 21.98 -11.21
N LYS A 35 -8.58 21.32 -11.84
CA LYS A 35 -8.41 20.66 -13.15
C LYS A 35 -7.95 21.60 -14.26
N ASN A 36 -8.30 22.89 -14.17
CA ASN A 36 -7.92 23.91 -15.15
C ASN A 36 -6.60 24.61 -14.79
N LEU A 37 -5.98 24.29 -13.65
CA LEU A 37 -4.69 24.82 -13.22
C LEU A 37 -3.53 23.91 -13.65
N GLU A 38 -2.33 24.50 -13.78
CA GLU A 38 -1.10 23.74 -14.01
C GLU A 38 -0.78 22.82 -12.82
N LEU A 39 -1.00 23.32 -11.60
CA LEU A 39 -0.87 22.56 -10.36
C LEU A 39 -2.26 22.13 -9.89
N LYS A 40 -2.61 20.87 -10.18
CA LYS A 40 -3.90 20.24 -9.86
C LYS A 40 -3.97 19.78 -8.40
N THR A 41 -3.52 20.65 -7.50
CA THR A 41 -3.49 20.39 -6.07
C THR A 41 -4.54 21.24 -5.38
N VAL A 42 -5.23 20.61 -4.44
CA VAL A 42 -6.21 21.22 -3.55
C VAL A 42 -5.74 20.94 -2.13
N GLU A 43 -5.53 21.99 -1.36
CA GLU A 43 -5.17 21.91 0.05
C GLU A 43 -6.41 22.13 0.91
N THR A 44 -6.63 21.27 1.90
CA THR A 44 -7.71 21.46 2.86
C THR A 44 -7.18 22.26 4.03
N VAL A 45 -7.73 23.45 4.24
CA VAL A 45 -7.39 24.33 5.36
C VAL A 45 -8.53 24.25 6.37
N TYR A 46 -8.22 23.95 7.62
CA TYR A 46 -9.19 23.86 8.70
C TYR A 46 -9.23 25.16 9.50
N ASN A 47 -10.40 25.51 10.03
CA ASN A 47 -10.56 26.70 10.87
C ASN A 47 -10.00 26.43 12.27
N GLU A 48 -8.84 27.02 12.55
CA GLU A 48 -8.14 26.91 13.82
C GLU A 48 -9.00 27.33 15.02
N ASN A 49 -10.04 28.16 14.80
CA ASN A 49 -10.96 28.58 15.87
C ASN A 49 -12.06 27.54 16.19
N LEU A 50 -12.33 26.60 15.28
CA LEU A 50 -13.31 25.52 15.44
C LEU A 50 -12.66 24.16 15.69
N LEU A 51 -11.33 24.09 15.64
CA LEU A 51 -10.54 22.92 15.99
C LEU A 51 -10.56 22.70 17.51
N GLU A 52 -11.71 22.23 18.02
CA GLU A 52 -11.71 21.36 19.19
C GLU A 52 -10.98 20.07 18.78
N VAL A 53 -10.03 19.62 19.60
CA VAL A 53 -9.06 18.56 19.30
C VAL A 53 -9.76 17.26 18.91
N ILE A 54 -9.99 17.04 17.61
CA ILE A 54 -10.33 15.74 17.06
C ILE A 54 -9.02 15.15 16.54
N GLY A 55 -8.41 14.29 17.34
CA GLY A 55 -7.18 13.60 16.97
C GLY A 55 -7.37 12.73 15.73
N GLU A 56 -6.41 12.82 14.82
CA GLU A 56 -5.88 11.74 13.96
C GLU A 56 -6.82 10.57 13.58
N GLU A 57 -8.06 10.79 13.17
CA GLU A 57 -8.91 9.72 12.62
C GLU A 57 -9.80 10.25 11.49
N ASP A 58 -9.19 10.50 10.32
CA ASP A 58 -9.88 10.37 9.04
C ASP A 58 -8.87 9.87 8.00
N LEU A 59 -8.31 8.68 8.28
CA LEU A 59 -7.75 7.84 7.23
C LEU A 59 -8.90 6.99 6.73
N SER A 60 -9.27 7.23 5.48
CA SER A 60 -10.35 6.51 4.80
C SER A 60 -10.12 4.99 4.86
N ASP A 61 -11.18 4.19 5.03
CA ASP A 61 -11.13 2.71 5.00
C ASP A 61 -10.43 2.16 3.75
N SER A 62 -10.34 2.95 2.66
CA SER A 62 -9.62 2.60 1.43
C SER A 62 -8.09 2.59 1.58
N ASP A 63 -7.50 3.30 2.53
CA ASP A 63 -6.04 3.32 2.74
C ASP A 63 -5.55 2.10 3.55
N LYS A 64 -6.41 1.49 4.39
CA LYS A 64 -6.06 0.27 5.15
C LYS A 64 -5.99 -0.95 4.25
N GLU A 65 -6.93 -1.11 3.32
CA GLU A 65 -6.92 -2.24 2.38
C GLU A 65 -5.71 -2.20 1.42
N MET A 66 -5.27 -1.00 0.99
CA MET A 66 -4.11 -0.87 0.11
C MET A 66 -2.79 -1.17 0.85
N ALA A 67 -2.64 -0.74 2.10
CA ALA A 67 -1.47 -1.03 2.91
C ALA A 67 -1.33 -2.52 3.28
N GLU A 68 -2.44 -3.20 3.56
CA GLU A 68 -2.43 -4.65 3.82
C GLU A 68 -2.15 -5.46 2.54
N PHE A 69 -2.64 -5.01 1.37
CA PHE A 69 -2.37 -5.65 0.09
C PHE A 69 -0.91 -5.48 -0.35
N GLU A 70 -0.33 -4.27 -0.21
CA GLU A 70 1.09 -4.02 -0.50
C GLU A 70 2.02 -4.79 0.45
N ALA A 71 1.66 -4.90 1.73
CA ALA A 71 2.44 -5.70 2.69
C ALA A 71 2.39 -7.21 2.34
N ALA A 72 1.23 -7.72 1.94
CA ALA A 72 1.08 -9.10 1.49
C ALA A 72 1.83 -9.37 0.18
N GLU A 73 1.79 -8.43 -0.78
CA GLU A 73 2.50 -8.54 -2.05
C GLU A 73 4.02 -8.49 -1.84
N LYS A 74 4.52 -7.60 -0.98
CA LYS A 74 5.94 -7.52 -0.63
C LYS A 74 6.44 -8.78 0.09
N ALA A 75 5.66 -9.33 1.02
CA ALA A 75 5.99 -10.59 1.68
C ALA A 75 6.02 -11.75 0.66
N LYS A 76 5.06 -11.80 -0.26
CA LYS A 76 5.02 -12.80 -1.33
C LYS A 76 6.20 -12.64 -2.30
N ALA A 77 6.61 -11.41 -2.62
CA ALA A 77 7.76 -11.12 -3.47
C ALA A 77 9.09 -11.53 -2.80
N GLU A 78 9.26 -11.26 -1.50
CA GLU A 78 10.45 -11.66 -0.75
C GLU A 78 10.56 -13.19 -0.64
N LEU A 79 9.42 -13.88 -0.46
CA LEU A 79 9.36 -15.35 -0.51
C LEU A 79 9.66 -15.91 -1.90
N ALA A 80 9.12 -15.28 -2.96
CA ALA A 80 9.40 -15.67 -4.34
C ALA A 80 10.87 -15.48 -4.69
N GLN A 81 11.50 -14.40 -4.22
CA GLN A 81 12.93 -14.16 -4.38
C GLN A 81 13.75 -15.20 -3.62
N SER A 82 13.42 -15.45 -2.35
CA SER A 82 14.07 -16.48 -1.54
C SER A 82 13.93 -17.89 -2.16
N LEU A 83 12.81 -18.17 -2.83
CA LEU A 83 12.58 -19.41 -3.57
C LEU A 83 13.34 -19.43 -4.91
N ALA A 84 13.52 -18.29 -5.57
CA ALA A 84 14.31 -18.18 -6.78
C ALA A 84 15.81 -18.35 -6.51
N ASP A 85 16.30 -17.83 -5.39
CA ASP A 85 17.67 -18.01 -4.89
C ASP A 85 17.86 -19.38 -4.20
N PHE A 86 16.79 -20.13 -3.94
CA PHE A 86 16.88 -21.46 -3.36
C PHE A 86 17.69 -22.40 -4.27
N ASP A 87 18.70 -23.01 -3.66
CA ASP A 87 19.60 -23.97 -4.29
C ASP A 87 19.83 -25.18 -3.36
N PRO A 88 19.48 -26.41 -3.78
CA PRO A 88 19.52 -27.59 -2.93
C PRO A 88 20.96 -28.06 -2.59
N GLU A 89 21.98 -27.59 -3.29
CA GLU A 89 23.37 -27.97 -3.05
C GLU A 89 24.04 -27.06 -2.00
N THR A 90 23.62 -25.79 -1.96
CA THR A 90 24.24 -24.74 -1.13
C THR A 90 23.36 -24.24 0.01
N THR A 91 22.04 -24.31 -0.11
CA THR A 91 21.10 -23.83 0.91
C THR A 91 21.11 -24.74 2.13
N LYS A 92 21.14 -24.16 3.33
CA LYS A 92 21.10 -24.91 4.59
C LYS A 92 19.67 -25.38 4.89
N TYR A 93 19.56 -26.58 5.45
CA TYR A 93 18.27 -27.18 5.83
C TYR A 93 17.36 -26.25 6.67
N PRO A 94 17.83 -25.54 7.72
CA PRO A 94 16.95 -24.63 8.46
C PRO A 94 16.41 -23.46 7.61
N GLU A 95 17.12 -23.02 6.58
CA GLU A 95 16.65 -21.97 5.67
C GLU A 95 15.60 -22.53 4.71
N ALA A 96 15.86 -23.72 4.16
CA ALA A 96 14.89 -24.46 3.37
C ALA A 96 13.58 -24.74 4.14
N LEU A 97 13.68 -25.19 5.39
CA LEU A 97 12.51 -25.46 6.24
C LEU A 97 11.68 -24.19 6.50
N LYS A 98 12.33 -23.04 6.71
CA LYS A 98 11.65 -21.74 6.86
C LYS A 98 10.89 -21.37 5.59
N LEU A 99 11.55 -21.45 4.43
CA LEU A 99 10.94 -21.21 3.12
C LEU A 99 9.73 -22.13 2.89
N PHE A 100 9.89 -23.41 3.16
CA PHE A 100 8.85 -24.43 3.01
C PHE A 100 7.60 -24.09 3.85
N LYS A 101 7.78 -23.71 5.12
CA LYS A 101 6.68 -23.30 6.00
C LYS A 101 6.06 -21.98 5.58
N ALA A 102 6.87 -21.01 5.17
CA ALA A 102 6.39 -19.70 4.75
C ALA A 102 5.61 -19.73 3.43
N LEU A 103 5.93 -20.68 2.54
CA LEU A 103 5.17 -20.97 1.32
C LEU A 103 3.88 -21.76 1.58
N GLY A 104 3.66 -22.22 2.81
CA GLY A 104 2.49 -23.04 3.17
C GLY A 104 2.47 -24.40 2.49
N LEU A 105 3.65 -24.96 2.16
CA LEU A 105 3.74 -26.28 1.55
C LEU A 105 3.51 -27.37 2.59
N GLU A 106 2.83 -28.45 2.19
CA GLU A 106 2.59 -29.63 3.01
C GLU A 106 3.44 -30.80 2.51
N ALA A 107 4.01 -31.56 3.44
CA ALA A 107 4.87 -32.71 3.14
C ALA A 107 4.53 -33.86 4.08
N GLU A 108 4.73 -35.09 3.61
CA GLU A 108 4.57 -36.29 4.44
C GLU A 108 5.53 -36.29 5.65
N ASN A 109 6.69 -35.64 5.50
CA ASN A 109 7.65 -35.45 6.58
C ASN A 109 8.54 -34.22 6.33
N GLU A 110 9.06 -33.64 7.41
CA GLU A 110 9.92 -32.44 7.35
C GLU A 110 11.40 -32.78 7.08
N LYS A 111 11.75 -33.91 6.46
CA LYS A 111 13.17 -34.26 6.21
C LYS A 111 13.75 -33.49 5.02
N LYS A 112 15.07 -33.33 5.00
CA LYS A 112 15.81 -32.68 3.89
C LYS A 112 15.45 -33.29 2.54
N ASP A 113 15.44 -34.61 2.44
CA ASP A 113 15.14 -35.37 1.23
C ASP A 113 13.70 -35.17 0.72
N THR A 114 12.78 -34.70 1.56
CA THR A 114 11.39 -34.42 1.18
C THR A 114 11.17 -32.93 0.91
N ILE A 115 11.74 -32.04 1.72
CA ILE A 115 11.55 -30.59 1.57
C ILE A 115 12.26 -30.03 0.34
N TYR A 116 13.51 -30.46 0.07
CA TYR A 116 14.32 -29.91 -1.01
C TYR A 116 13.70 -30.10 -2.40
N PRO A 117 13.20 -31.31 -2.77
CA PRO A 117 12.51 -31.48 -4.05
C PRO A 117 11.19 -30.69 -4.12
N LEU A 118 10.46 -30.51 -3.00
CA LEU A 118 9.24 -29.71 -2.97
C LEU A 118 9.50 -28.23 -3.24
N LEU A 119 10.56 -27.66 -2.64
CA LEU A 119 10.98 -26.29 -2.92
C LEU A 119 11.48 -26.13 -4.36
N ALA A 120 12.24 -27.09 -4.88
CA ALA A 120 12.68 -27.07 -6.27
C ALA A 120 11.48 -27.14 -7.25
N ALA A 121 10.48 -27.97 -6.95
CA ALA A 121 9.24 -28.04 -7.73
C ALA A 121 8.44 -26.72 -7.64
N ALA A 122 8.30 -26.13 -6.46
CA ALA A 122 7.64 -24.85 -6.26
C ALA A 122 8.33 -23.71 -7.03
N LYS A 123 9.68 -23.69 -7.05
CA LYS A 123 10.48 -22.77 -7.85
C LYS A 123 10.19 -22.92 -9.34
N ALA A 124 10.16 -24.15 -9.85
CA ALA A 124 9.82 -24.43 -11.25
C ALA A 124 8.39 -23.98 -11.58
N SER A 125 7.41 -24.30 -10.73
CA SER A 125 6.01 -23.87 -10.91
C SER A 125 5.84 -22.35 -10.90
N ALA A 126 6.62 -21.63 -10.08
CA ALA A 126 6.61 -20.17 -10.03
C ALA A 126 7.22 -19.52 -11.30
N GLN A 127 8.21 -20.16 -11.93
CA GLN A 127 8.79 -19.69 -13.19
C GLN A 127 7.94 -20.06 -14.42
N GLU A 128 7.25 -21.20 -14.41
CA GLU A 128 6.44 -21.65 -15.55
C GLU A 128 5.12 -20.87 -15.70
N GLY A 129 4.55 -20.36 -14.60
CA GLY A 129 3.34 -19.53 -14.64
C GLY A 129 3.46 -18.20 -15.42
N VAL A 130 4.68 -17.81 -15.81
CA VAL A 130 4.96 -16.59 -16.60
C VAL A 130 5.01 -16.88 -18.11
N ASN A 131 5.06 -18.16 -18.53
CA ASN A 131 5.39 -18.54 -19.92
C ASN A 131 4.25 -19.22 -20.69
N THR A 132 3.00 -19.12 -20.24
CA THR A 132 1.83 -19.58 -21.00
C THR A 132 0.71 -18.54 -21.02
N THR A 133 0.91 -17.47 -21.77
CA THR A 133 -0.16 -16.79 -22.52
C THR A 133 0.49 -16.21 -23.78
N ALA A 134 0.49 -17.02 -24.83
CA ALA A 134 0.75 -16.61 -26.21
C ALA A 134 -0.56 -16.72 -27.00
#